data_AF-K1Z612-F1
#
_entry.id   AF-K1Z612-F1
#
_cell.length_a   1.000
_cell.length_b   1.000
_cell.length_c   1.000
_cell.angle_alpha   90.00
_cell.angle_beta   90.00
_cell.angle_gamma   90.00
#
_symmetry.space_group_name_H-M   'P 1'
#
loop_
_entity.id
_entity.type
_entity.pdbx_description
1 polymer ?
#
loop_
_entity_poly.entity_id
_entity_poly.type
_entity_poly.pdbx_seq_one_letter_code
_entity_poly.pdbx_strand_id
1 'polypeptide(L)'
;MQRTLLFRIWVVCALGLFVDGFDLYITSVAEPLFQKTLQLSPLWLGFTQAAAPIGAAVGAVLIGYITDRVGRKTMLAFNFSLFVVATLL
;
A
#
# COMPACT_ATOMS: atom_id res chain seq x y z
N MET A 1 -16.47 6.85 26.75
CA MET A 1 -16.77 6.16 25.48
C MET A 1 -15.99 6.69 24.28
N GLN A 2 -15.90 8.00 24.03
CA GLN A 2 -15.18 8.56 22.87
C GLN A 2 -13.66 8.25 22.83
N ARG A 3 -12.96 8.26 23.98
CA ARG A 3 -11.51 7.94 24.04
C ARG A 3 -11.17 6.52 23.57
N THR A 4 -11.98 5.52 23.93
CA THR A 4 -11.73 4.12 23.54
C THR A 4 -11.96 3.91 22.04
N LEU A 5 -12.92 4.61 21.44
CA LEU A 5 -13.18 4.55 20.00
C LEU A 5 -12.04 5.19 19.20
N LEU A 6 -11.60 6.39 19.61
CA LEU A 6 -10.48 7.08 18.98
C LEU A 6 -9.19 6.25 19.04
N PHE A 7 -8.92 5.62 20.19
CA PHE A 7 -7.78 4.73 20.34
C PHE A 7 -7.85 3.54 19.37
N ARG A 8 -9.02 2.90 19.22
CA ARG A 8 -9.20 1.81 18.25
C ARG A 8 -8.96 2.25 16.80
N ILE A 9 -9.51 3.41 16.40
CA ILE A 9 -9.30 3.95 15.06
C ILE A 9 -7.82 4.24 14.83
N TRP A 10 -7.16 4.84 15.82
CA TRP A 10 -5.73 5.16 15.75
C TRP A 10 -4.88 3.90 15.57
N VAL A 11 -5.16 2.84 16.34
CA VAL A 11 -4.49 1.53 16.20
C VAL A 11 -4.71 0.94 14.80
N VAL A 12 -5.94 0.96 14.28
CA VAL A 12 -6.24 0.41 12.94
C VAL A 12 -5.50 1.20 11.85
N CYS A 13 -5.50 2.54 11.93
CA CYS A 13 -4.76 3.36 10.96
C CYS A 13 -3.25 3.17 11.08
N ALA A 14 -2.71 3.05 12.29
CA ALA A 14 -1.29 2.82 12.52
C ALA A 14 -0.84 1.45 11.98
N LEU A 15 -1.63 0.40 12.20
CA LEU A 15 -1.37 -0.93 11.63
C LEU A 15 -1.48 -0.92 10.11
N GLY A 16 -2.45 -0.20 9.54
CA GLY A 16 -2.55 -0.04 8.10
C GLY A 16 -1.33 0.62 7.49
N LEU A 17 -0.85 1.72 8.09
CA LEU A 17 0.36 2.40 7.65
C LEU A 17 1.62 1.53 7.83
N PHE A 18 1.66 0.72 8.88
CA PHE A 18 2.75 -0.23 9.10
C PHE A 18 2.82 -1.28 7.99
N VAL A 19 1.67 -1.86 7.60
CA VAL A 19 1.60 -2.85 6.52
C VAL A 19 2.00 -2.22 5.18
N ASP A 20 1.49 -1.03 4.86
CA ASP A 20 1.85 -0.30 3.63
C ASP A 20 3.36 0.00 3.55
N GLY A 21 3.95 0.46 4.66
CA GLY A 21 5.40 0.70 4.73
C GLY A 21 6.23 -0.59 4.65
N PHE A 22 5.72 -1.69 5.21
CA PHE A 22 6.39 -2.99 5.15
C PHE A 22 6.47 -3.53 3.71
N ASP A 23 5.42 -3.35 2.90
CA ASP A 23 5.40 -3.82 1.51
C ASP A 23 6.41 -3.09 0.61
N LEU A 24 6.60 -1.78 0.82
CA LEU A 24 7.65 -1.02 0.13
C LEU A 24 9.06 -1.46 0.58
N TYR A 25 9.21 -1.76 1.87
CA TYR A 25 10.47 -2.20 2.42
C TYR A 25 10.88 -3.59 1.92
N ILE A 26 9.98 -4.57 1.97
CA ILE A 26 10.28 -5.95 1.55
C ILE A 26 10.64 -6.03 0.06
N THR A 27 10.00 -5.20 -0.77
CA THR A 27 10.31 -5.10 -2.21
C THR A 27 11.75 -4.65 -2.43
N SER A 28 12.22 -3.67 -1.66
CA SER A 28 13.62 -3.20 -1.69
C SER A 28 14.61 -4.26 -1.23
N VAL A 29 14.25 -5.06 -0.22
CA VAL A 29 15.09 -6.17 0.25
C VAL A 29 15.15 -7.32 -0.76
N ALA A 30 14.06 -7.57 -1.48
CA ALA A 30 13.97 -8.64 -2.47
C ALA A 30 14.62 -8.29 -3.82
N GLU A 31 14.83 -6.99 -4.09
CA GLU A 31 15.35 -6.46 -5.36
C GLU A 31 16.65 -7.14 -5.85
N PRO A 32 17.68 -7.38 -5.02
CA PRO A 32 18.91 -8.06 -5.46
C PRO A 32 18.67 -9.52 -5.87
N LEU A 33 17.65 -10.17 -5.31
CA LEU A 33 17.28 -11.56 -5.65
C LEU A 33 16.64 -11.61 -7.04
N PHE A 34 15.74 -10.67 -7.34
CA PHE A 34 15.16 -10.52 -8.66
C PHE A 34 16.20 -10.13 -9.70
N GLN A 35 17.14 -9.24 -9.35
CA GLN A 35 18.23 -8.87 -10.25
C GLN A 35 19.08 -10.08 -10.66
N LYS A 36 19.41 -10.97 -9.71
CA LYS A 36 20.18 -12.20 -10.00
C LYS A 36 19.39 -13.22 -10.83
N THR A 37 18.08 -13.32 -10.61
CA THR A 37 17.24 -14.36 -11.22
C THR A 37 16.75 -13.96 -12.62
N LEU A 38 16.35 -12.71 -12.79
CA LEU A 38 15.79 -12.17 -14.04
C LEU A 38 16.78 -11.33 -14.86
N GLN A 39 18.01 -11.12 -14.36
CA GLN A 39 19.06 -10.32 -15.02
C GLN A 39 18.57 -8.93 -15.45
N LEU A 40 17.76 -8.28 -14.62
CA LEU A 40 17.16 -6.99 -14.92
C LEU A 40 18.22 -5.87 -14.95
N SER A 41 18.10 -4.99 -15.95
CA SER A 41 18.87 -3.75 -16.02
C SER A 41 18.52 -2.81 -14.86
N PRO A 42 19.46 -1.99 -14.34
CA PRO A 42 19.19 -1.01 -13.28
C PRO A 42 18.01 -0.07 -13.58
N LEU A 43 17.74 0.19 -14.86
CA LEU A 43 16.64 1.05 -15.29
C LEU A 43 15.28 0.40 -14.98
N TRP A 44 15.15 -0.91 -15.23
CA TRP A 44 13.92 -1.66 -14.94
C TRP A 44 13.68 -1.84 -13.45
N LEU A 45 14.75 -2.05 -12.69
CA LEU A 45 14.74 -2.10 -11.23
C LEU A 45 14.24 -0.78 -10.60
N GLY A 46 14.78 0.35 -11.07
CA GLY A 46 14.29 1.67 -10.67
C GLY A 46 12.81 1.88 -11.05
N PHE A 47 12.37 1.40 -12.21
CA PHE A 47 10.96 1.45 -12.62
C PHE A 47 10.06 0.64 -11.69
N THR A 48 10.46 -0.57 -11.28
CA THR A 48 9.68 -1.38 -10.35
C THR A 48 9.49 -0.70 -9.00
N GLN A 49 10.52 -0.01 -8.50
CA GLN A 49 10.41 0.75 -7.24
C GLN A 49 9.61 2.04 -7.39
N ALA A 50 9.73 2.73 -8.52
CA ALA A 50 8.97 3.94 -8.81
C ALA A 50 7.47 3.65 -9.08
N ALA A 51 7.12 2.44 -9.49
CA ALA A 51 5.75 2.07 -9.80
C ALA A 51 4.80 2.26 -8.60
N ALA A 52 5.24 1.93 -7.39
CA ALA A 52 4.44 2.06 -6.18
C ALA A 52 4.07 3.53 -5.85
N PRO A 53 5.02 4.50 -5.70
CA PRO A 53 4.67 5.89 -5.44
C PRO A 53 3.94 6.57 -6.61
N ILE A 54 4.24 6.20 -7.86
CA ILE A 54 3.50 6.70 -9.03
C ILE A 54 2.04 6.21 -8.96
N GLY A 55 1.83 4.91 -8.69
CA GLY A 55 0.51 4.33 -8.50
C GLY A 55 -0.25 4.96 -7.34
N ALA A 56 0.42 5.23 -6.21
CA ALA A 56 -0.16 5.92 -5.07
C ALA A 56 -0.57 7.36 -5.41
N ALA A 57 0.24 8.10 -6.16
CA ALA A 57 -0.09 9.46 -6.60
C ALA A 57 -1.32 9.48 -7.52
N VAL A 58 -1.35 8.59 -8.53
CA VAL A 58 -2.50 8.46 -9.44
C VAL A 58 -3.74 8.00 -8.69
N GLY A 59 -3.59 6.99 -7.83
CA GLY A 59 -4.64 6.45 -6.99
C GLY A 59 -5.23 7.49 -6.04
N ALA A 60 -4.40 8.34 -5.42
CA ALA A 60 -4.87 9.40 -4.52
C ALA A 60 -5.81 10.38 -5.22
N VAL A 61 -5.54 10.74 -6.49
CA VAL A 61 -6.39 11.63 -7.28
C VAL A 61 -7.72 10.96 -7.63
N LEU A 62 -7.68 9.71 -8.10
CA LEU A 62 -8.88 9.00 -8.58
C LEU A 62 -9.76 8.50 -7.42
N ILE A 63 -9.15 7.82 -6.45
CA ILE A 63 -9.83 7.17 -5.34
C ILE A 63 -10.18 8.15 -4.23
N GLY A 64 -9.46 9.27 -4.09
CA GLY A 64 -9.76 10.30 -3.10
C GLY A 64 -11.19 10.82 -3.22
N TYR A 65 -11.61 11.18 -4.43
CA TYR A 65 -12.98 11.63 -4.71
C TYR A 65 -14.04 10.57 -4.39
N ILE A 66 -13.76 9.31 -4.75
CA ILE A 66 -14.67 8.18 -4.50
C ILE A 66 -14.80 7.92 -3.00
N THR A 67 -13.69 8.01 -2.26
CA THR A 67 -13.63 7.79 -0.81
C THR A 67 -14.54 8.77 -0.07
N ASP A 68 -14.57 10.03 -0.49
CA ASP A 68 -15.42 11.05 0.12
C ASP A 68 -16.92 10.81 -0.15
N ARG A 69 -17.28 10.11 -1.24
CA ARG A 69 -18.68 9.77 -1.56
C ARG A 69 -19.15 8.44 -0.97
N VAL A 70 -18.33 7.40 -1.01
CA VAL A 70 -18.67 6.04 -0.53
C VAL A 70 -18.50 5.91 0.98
N GLY A 71 -17.67 6.78 1.58
CA GLY A 71 -17.39 6.82 2.99
C GLY A 71 -16.07 6.14 3.35
N ARG A 72 -15.31 6.82 4.23
CA ARG A 72 -13.93 6.45 4.61
C ARG A 72 -13.81 5.05 5.21
N LYS A 73 -14.79 4.60 6.00
CA LYS A 73 -14.75 3.27 6.65
C LYS A 73 -14.84 2.13 5.62
N THR A 74 -15.76 2.26 4.65
CA THR A 74 -15.95 1.27 3.59
C THR A 74 -14.72 1.20 2.69
N MET A 75 -14.15 2.35 2.36
CA MET A 75 -12.96 2.39 1.50
C MET A 75 -11.71 1.85 2.20
N LEU A 76 -11.58 2.07 3.51
CA LEU A 76 -10.52 1.45 4.31
C LEU A 76 -10.62 -0.09 4.29
N ALA A 77 -11.83 -0.65 4.46
CA ALA A 77 -12.04 -2.09 4.39
C ALA A 77 -11.77 -2.66 2.98
N PHE A 78 -12.16 -1.92 1.94
CA PHE A 78 -11.85 -2.28 0.55
C PHE A 78 -10.33 -2.30 0.31
N ASN A 79 -9.60 -1.29 0.77
CA ASN A 79 -8.14 -1.23 0.66
C ASN A 79 -7.48 -2.47 1.29
N PHE A 80 -7.85 -2.81 2.52
CA PHE A 80 -7.31 -4.01 3.18
C PHE A 80 -7.67 -5.30 2.45
N SER A 81 -8.88 -5.40 1.90
CA SER A 81 -9.29 -6.56 1.11
C SER A 81 -8.45 -6.69 -0.16
N LEU A 82 -8.18 -5.57 -0.82
CA LEU A 82 -7.35 -5.53 -2.02
C LEU A 82 -5.90 -5.90 -1.73
N PHE A 83 -5.33 -5.42 -0.62
CA PHE A 83 -4.01 -5.84 -0.12
C PHE A 83 -3.95 -7.36 0.05
N VAL A 84 -4.91 -7.95 0.78
CA VAL A 84 -4.92 -9.40 1.03
C VAL A 84 -5.00 -10.20 -0.29
N VAL A 85 -5.84 -9.78 -1.23
CA VAL A 85 -5.95 -10.44 -2.53
C VAL A 85 -4.67 -10.29 -3.34
N ALA A 86 -4.09 -9.09 -3.37
CA ALA A 86 -2.86 -8.80 -4.12
C ALA A 86 -1.65 -9.55 -3.56
N THR A 87 -1.53 -9.69 -2.24
CA THR A 87 -0.43 -10.44 -1.61
C THR A 87 -0.54 -11.96 -1.82
N LEU A 88 -1.77 -12.47 -1.95
CA LEU A 88 -2.00 -13.91 -2.18
C LEU A 88 -1.78 -14.35 -3.62
N LEU A 89 -1.85 -13.43 -4.58
CA LEU A 89 -1.62 -13.66 -6.01
C LEU A 89 -0.13 -13.54 -6.36
#